data_AF-A0A7C9GEG5-F1
#
_entry.id   AF-A0A7C9GEG5-F1
#
_cell.length_a   1.000
_cell.length_b   1.000
_cell.length_c   1.000
_cell.angle_alpha   90.00
_cell.angle_beta   90.00
_cell.angle_gamma   90.00
#
_symmetry.space_group_name_H-M   'P 1'
#
loop_
_entity.id
_entity.type
_entity.pdbx_description
1 polymer ?
#
loop_
_entity_poly.entity_id
_entity_poly.type
_entity_poly.pdbx_seq_one_letter_code
_entity_poly.pdbx_strand_id
1 'polypeptide(L)'
;MRLHTTLVSALALAVLVLVTPKANAQCTLPNQLTNGQIADATQVMANFNSLVSCINSAVTPTGTPPQGRLTLVSNTPVITADAVGQPTVYYTPYQGNRVPIAGAMYQFSELPYSLSSTAHLSGNLYDFFAYLDSGSVAICTGPAWTSGTARSAAITMTNGIWTNSASLTCTVSGGGSTTSISSGEATYLGTFYATANGQTAMQFNPTTVSGGTNNMLALWNAYNRVQITATVTDSGPAYSPTNSPARFNNSSSDRITYVDGLAQSFIYSGINFNCRASGSPAVLLYINRDSTSATQPYNNAATVVTSYINFGINMTFRPLLGLHYLQAMTNSGNTSGSCRPDEGGMIAILQM
;
A
#
# COMPACT_ATOMS: atom_id res chain seq x y z
N MET A 1 67.19 -56.70 -15.73
CA MET A 1 66.57 -56.07 -16.92
C MET A 1 65.47 -55.14 -16.41
N ARG A 2 65.57 -53.81 -16.65
CA ARG A 2 64.55 -52.72 -16.44
C ARG A 2 63.71 -52.77 -15.12
N LEU A 3 63.91 -51.93 -14.10
CA LEU A 3 63.69 -50.47 -14.03
C LEU A 3 62.20 -50.09 -14.22
N HIS A 4 61.52 -49.54 -13.18
CA HIS A 4 60.57 -48.39 -13.18
C HIS A 4 59.81 -48.22 -11.83
N THR A 5 59.41 -46.98 -11.52
CA THR A 5 58.80 -46.49 -10.25
C THR A 5 57.43 -45.82 -10.45
N THR A 6 56.44 -46.11 -9.58
CA THR A 6 55.22 -45.32 -9.21
C THR A 6 54.75 -45.80 -7.80
N LEU A 7 54.10 -45.10 -6.86
CA LEU A 7 53.58 -43.73 -6.64
C LEU A 7 52.18 -43.31 -7.20
N VAL A 8 51.30 -42.88 -6.26
CA VAL A 8 50.01 -42.11 -6.32
C VAL A 8 48.86 -42.75 -7.15
N SER A 9 47.56 -42.69 -6.81
CA SER A 9 46.80 -41.78 -5.92
C SER A 9 45.56 -42.44 -5.28
N ALA A 10 45.17 -42.00 -4.08
CA ALA A 10 43.89 -42.37 -3.44
C ALA A 10 42.78 -41.36 -3.80
N LEU A 11 41.57 -41.84 -4.09
CA LEU A 11 40.42 -41.01 -4.43
C LEU A 11 39.43 -40.97 -3.26
N ALA A 12 39.44 -39.87 -2.49
CA ALA A 12 38.48 -39.61 -1.42
C ALA A 12 37.56 -38.45 -1.82
N LEU A 13 36.31 -38.77 -2.15
CA LEU A 13 35.30 -37.79 -2.59
C LEU A 13 34.61 -37.18 -1.35
N ALA A 14 35.14 -36.06 -0.85
CA ALA A 14 34.54 -35.31 0.25
C ALA A 14 33.33 -34.48 -0.24
N VAL A 15 32.11 -34.90 0.09
CA VAL A 15 30.89 -34.12 -0.16
C VAL A 15 30.83 -32.97 0.83
N LEU A 16 31.18 -31.76 0.38
CA LEU A 16 31.07 -30.54 1.17
C LEU A 16 29.61 -30.06 1.23
N VAL A 17 28.84 -30.58 2.18
CA VAL A 17 27.51 -30.03 2.48
C VAL A 17 27.70 -28.68 3.16
N LEU A 18 27.55 -27.60 2.39
CA LEU A 18 27.44 -26.23 2.90
C LEU A 18 26.09 -26.07 3.62
N VAL A 19 25.99 -26.59 4.84
CA VAL A 19 24.93 -26.22 5.77
C VAL A 19 25.21 -24.77 6.18
N THR A 20 24.52 -23.83 5.56
CA THR A 20 24.47 -22.46 6.07
C THR A 20 23.85 -22.53 7.48
N PRO A 21 24.57 -22.14 8.55
CA PRO A 21 23.93 -22.03 9.84
C PRO A 21 22.88 -20.92 9.72
N LYS A 22 21.61 -21.25 9.97
CA LYS A 22 20.67 -20.23 10.38
C LYS A 22 21.31 -19.53 11.58
N ALA A 23 21.49 -18.22 11.48
CA ALA A 23 22.01 -17.41 12.58
C ALA A 23 20.95 -17.32 13.68
N ASN A 24 20.76 -18.44 14.40
CA ASN A 24 20.08 -18.46 15.67
C ASN A 24 20.96 -17.64 16.61
N ALA A 25 20.58 -16.39 16.86
CA ALA A 25 21.20 -15.54 17.86
C ALA A 25 20.90 -16.13 19.25
N GLN A 26 21.64 -17.17 19.62
CA GLN A 26 21.49 -17.86 20.89
C GLN A 26 21.99 -16.93 21.99
N CYS A 27 21.07 -16.30 22.70
CA CYS A 27 21.39 -15.43 23.82
C CYS A 27 22.27 -16.15 24.83
N THR A 28 23.51 -15.69 24.99
CA THR A 28 24.45 -16.22 25.96
C THR A 28 24.06 -15.75 27.35
N LEU A 29 23.67 -16.69 28.21
CA LEU A 29 23.37 -16.43 29.61
C LEU A 29 24.65 -16.57 30.44
N PRO A 30 24.96 -15.61 31.34
CA PRO A 30 26.19 -15.63 32.14
C PRO A 30 26.25 -16.77 33.17
N ASN A 31 25.11 -17.28 33.65
CA ASN A 31 25.03 -18.34 34.65
C ASN A 31 24.24 -19.54 34.14
N GLN A 32 24.72 -20.76 34.39
CA GLN A 32 23.95 -21.99 34.16
C GLN A 32 23.20 -22.38 35.43
N LEU A 33 21.89 -22.16 35.44
CA LEU A 33 21.01 -22.57 36.54
C LEU A 33 20.56 -24.01 36.31
N THR A 34 20.71 -24.87 37.32
CA THR A 34 20.33 -26.29 37.28
C THR A 34 19.27 -26.61 38.34
N ASN A 35 18.41 -27.57 38.05
CA ASN A 35 17.32 -27.93 38.93
C ASN A 35 17.85 -28.50 40.26
N GLY A 36 17.33 -28.00 41.38
CA GLY A 36 17.79 -28.37 42.73
C GLY A 36 18.88 -27.46 43.33
N GLN A 37 19.41 -26.48 42.60
CA GLN A 37 20.22 -25.41 43.20
C GLN A 37 19.34 -24.45 44.03
N ILE A 38 19.88 -23.95 45.14
CA ILE A 38 19.29 -22.81 45.86
C ILE A 38 19.36 -21.60 44.92
N ALA A 39 18.21 -20.96 44.66
CA ALA A 39 18.13 -19.87 43.70
C ALA A 39 18.84 -18.60 44.23
N ASP A 40 20.03 -18.31 43.71
CA ASP A 40 20.70 -17.03 43.91
C ASP A 40 20.03 -15.96 43.04
N ALA A 41 19.32 -15.04 43.71
CA ALA A 41 18.64 -13.92 43.05
C ALA A 41 19.59 -13.08 42.18
N THR A 42 20.87 -12.98 42.54
CA THR A 42 21.89 -12.25 41.77
C THR A 42 22.13 -12.91 40.41
N GLN A 43 22.28 -14.23 40.39
CA GLN A 43 22.53 -15.01 39.17
C GLN A 43 21.28 -15.07 38.27
N VAL A 44 20.10 -15.19 38.89
CA VAL A 44 18.81 -15.14 38.18
C VAL A 44 18.62 -13.77 37.52
N MET A 45 18.84 -12.67 38.23
CA MET A 45 18.72 -11.32 37.68
C MET A 45 19.79 -10.99 36.64
N ALA A 46 21.03 -11.49 36.80
CA ALA A 46 22.06 -11.37 35.77
C ALA A 46 21.65 -12.08 34.47
N ASN A 47 21.12 -13.30 34.56
CA ASN A 47 20.57 -14.02 33.40
C ASN A 47 19.40 -13.27 32.75
N PHE A 48 18.48 -12.75 33.56
CA PHE A 48 17.34 -11.98 33.06
C PHE A 48 17.78 -10.73 32.30
N ASN A 49 18.72 -9.95 32.86
CA ASN A 49 19.25 -8.74 32.23
C ASN A 49 20.02 -9.04 30.94
N SER A 50 20.84 -10.10 30.91
CA SER A 50 21.53 -10.55 29.68
C SER A 50 20.55 -11.03 28.61
N LEU A 51 19.49 -11.75 28.99
CA LEU A 51 18.44 -12.19 28.07
C LEU A 51 17.67 -10.99 27.50
N VAL A 52 17.25 -10.04 28.34
CA VAL A 52 16.58 -8.80 27.92
C VAL A 52 17.46 -7.99 26.97
N SER A 53 18.74 -7.82 27.28
CA SER A 53 19.70 -7.11 26.42
C SER A 53 19.87 -7.78 25.05
N CYS A 54 20.01 -9.10 25.03
CA CYS A 54 20.11 -9.89 23.80
C CYS A 54 18.83 -9.80 22.95
N ILE A 55 17.66 -10.00 23.56
CA ILE A 55 16.36 -9.89 22.88
C ILE A 55 16.18 -8.48 22.32
N ASN A 56 16.43 -7.44 23.11
CA ASN A 56 16.31 -6.06 22.65
C ASN A 56 17.22 -5.79 21.44
N SER A 57 18.46 -6.27 21.48
CA SER A 57 19.42 -6.14 20.36
C SER A 57 18.99 -6.91 19.10
N ALA A 58 18.30 -8.04 19.26
CA ALA A 58 17.77 -8.84 18.17
C ALA A 58 16.42 -8.33 17.60
N VAL A 59 15.70 -7.51 18.37
CA VAL A 59 14.33 -7.04 18.05
C VAL A 59 14.29 -5.55 17.66
N THR A 60 15.29 -4.73 18.01
CA THR A 60 15.39 -3.36 17.48
C THR A 60 15.59 -3.37 15.96
N PRO A 61 14.71 -2.72 15.17
CA PRO A 61 14.97 -2.47 13.76
C PRO A 61 16.24 -1.63 13.62
N THR A 62 17.30 -2.20 13.06
CA THR A 62 18.57 -1.51 12.86
C THR A 62 18.54 -0.54 11.67
N GLY A 63 17.55 -0.65 10.79
CA GLY A 63 17.29 0.30 9.72
C GLY A 63 16.52 1.52 10.21
N THR A 64 17.12 2.72 10.06
CA THR A 64 16.35 3.97 10.10
C THR A 64 15.46 4.03 8.85
N PRO A 65 14.14 4.31 8.95
CA PRO A 65 13.25 4.36 7.79
C PRO A 65 13.63 5.48 6.81
N PRO A 66 13.25 5.37 5.52
CA PRO A 66 13.33 6.47 4.57
C PRO A 66 12.66 7.74 5.11
N GLN A 67 13.31 8.89 4.97
CA GLN A 67 12.85 10.17 5.53
C GLN A 67 12.07 11.03 4.53
N GLY A 68 11.99 10.61 3.26
CA GLY A 68 11.21 11.29 2.22
C GLY A 68 9.80 10.75 2.06
N ARG A 69 9.05 11.36 1.13
CA ARG A 69 7.72 10.93 0.72
C ARG A 69 7.55 11.10 -0.79
N LEU A 70 6.89 10.14 -1.43
CA LEU A 70 6.41 10.24 -2.80
C LEU A 70 5.23 11.21 -2.86
N THR A 71 5.28 12.14 -3.80
CA THR A 71 4.24 13.15 -4.04
C THR A 71 4.10 13.45 -5.53
N LEU A 72 2.98 14.08 -5.91
CA LEU A 72 2.73 14.54 -7.28
C LEU A 72 2.99 16.04 -7.48
N VAL A 73 3.37 16.77 -6.42
CA VAL A 73 3.68 18.20 -6.49
C VAL A 73 5.05 18.44 -5.87
N SER A 74 5.96 19.04 -6.65
CA SER A 74 7.33 19.35 -6.24
C SER A 74 7.38 20.11 -4.91
N ASN A 75 8.35 19.74 -4.07
CA ASN A 75 8.62 20.26 -2.72
C ASN A 75 7.42 20.20 -1.76
N THR A 76 6.37 19.43 -2.10
CA THR A 76 5.12 19.35 -1.33
C THR A 76 4.90 17.90 -0.87
N PRO A 77 5.56 17.44 0.21
CA PRO A 77 5.52 16.03 0.64
C PRO A 77 4.11 15.52 0.97
N VAL A 78 3.24 16.39 1.49
CA VAL A 78 1.82 16.11 1.75
C VAL A 78 0.99 17.10 0.95
N ILE A 79 0.35 16.61 -0.11
CA ILE A 79 -0.59 17.38 -0.92
C ILE A 79 -2.00 17.29 -0.33
N THR A 80 -2.75 18.39 -0.41
CA THR A 80 -4.15 18.51 0.04
C THR A 80 -5.09 18.97 -1.07
N ALA A 81 -4.54 19.24 -2.27
CA ALA A 81 -5.27 19.64 -3.46
C ALA A 81 -5.12 18.57 -4.54
N ASP A 82 -6.11 18.49 -5.43
CA ASP A 82 -6.16 17.52 -6.51
C ASP A 82 -5.00 17.71 -7.50
N ALA A 83 -4.32 16.61 -7.80
CA ALA A 83 -3.22 16.54 -8.76
C ALA A 83 -3.52 15.42 -9.77
N VAL A 84 -4.15 15.78 -10.90
CA VAL A 84 -4.67 14.85 -11.91
C VAL A 84 -3.79 14.83 -13.16
N GLY A 85 -3.65 13.66 -13.80
CA GLY A 85 -2.93 13.52 -15.08
C GLY A 85 -1.44 13.83 -14.98
N GLN A 86 -0.85 13.63 -13.80
CA GLN A 86 0.50 14.09 -13.49
C GLN A 86 1.54 13.18 -14.16
N PRO A 87 2.44 13.73 -15.00
CA PRO A 87 3.47 12.96 -15.71
C PRO A 87 4.74 12.76 -14.89
N THR A 88 4.80 13.27 -13.65
CA THR A 88 5.98 13.21 -12.79
C THR A 88 5.57 12.84 -11.37
N VAL A 89 6.33 11.93 -10.75
CA VAL A 89 6.29 11.65 -9.31
C VAL A 89 7.58 12.14 -8.70
N TYR A 90 7.51 12.84 -7.57
CA TYR A 90 8.67 13.37 -6.86
C TYR A 90 8.88 12.58 -5.57
N TYR A 91 10.11 12.16 -5.29
CA TYR A 91 10.51 11.73 -3.95
C TYR A 91 11.18 12.91 -3.25
N THR A 92 10.44 13.60 -2.38
CA THR A 92 10.87 14.81 -1.69
C THR A 92 11.23 14.52 -0.23
N PRO A 93 12.20 15.24 0.38
CA PRO A 93 12.41 15.26 1.83
C PRO A 93 11.11 15.58 2.60
N TYR A 94 10.95 15.00 3.80
CA TYR A 94 9.81 15.27 4.67
C TYR A 94 10.18 15.26 6.16
N GLN A 95 10.57 14.10 6.70
CA GLN A 95 11.05 13.94 8.09
C GLN A 95 12.60 14.04 8.17
N GLY A 96 13.20 14.62 7.14
CA GLY A 96 14.64 14.56 6.85
C GLY A 96 14.88 14.26 5.37
N ASN A 97 16.15 14.14 5.00
CA ASN A 97 16.63 14.04 3.62
C ASN A 97 17.56 12.83 3.40
N ARG A 98 17.37 11.76 4.18
CA ARG A 98 18.14 10.50 4.05
C ARG A 98 17.27 9.28 3.75
N VAL A 99 17.83 8.32 3.04
CA VAL A 99 17.18 7.04 2.68
C VAL A 99 18.14 5.87 2.91
N PRO A 100 17.70 4.76 3.56
CA PRO A 100 18.47 3.53 3.65
C PRO A 100 18.52 2.83 2.29
N ILE A 101 19.70 2.42 1.84
CA ILE A 101 19.91 1.59 0.65
C ILE A 101 21.01 0.58 1.00
N ALA A 102 20.79 -0.71 0.74
CA ALA A 102 21.71 -1.80 1.12
C ALA A 102 22.21 -1.74 2.60
N GLY A 103 21.39 -1.22 3.52
CA GLY A 103 21.71 -1.05 4.93
C GLY A 103 22.47 0.22 5.33
N ALA A 104 22.88 1.07 4.38
CA ALA A 104 23.54 2.35 4.65
C ALA A 104 22.63 3.56 4.35
N MET A 105 22.80 4.66 5.09
CA MET A 105 21.93 5.85 5.00
C MET A 105 22.54 6.94 4.09
N TYR A 106 21.97 7.11 2.90
CA TYR A 106 22.42 8.08 1.90
C TYR A 106 21.57 9.36 1.93
N GLN A 107 22.19 10.50 1.64
CA GLN A 107 21.48 11.79 1.53
C GLN A 107 20.93 11.97 0.11
N PHE A 108 19.76 12.60 -0.02
CA PHE A 108 19.13 12.97 -1.29
C PHE A 108 18.57 14.41 -1.23
N SER A 109 18.55 15.09 -2.38
CA SER A 109 17.65 16.23 -2.65
C SER A 109 16.34 15.70 -3.27
N GLU A 110 15.33 16.53 -3.52
CA GLU A 110 14.15 16.07 -4.27
C GLU A 110 14.56 15.36 -5.58
N LEU A 111 14.01 14.17 -5.80
CA LEU A 111 14.25 13.35 -6.99
C LEU A 111 12.98 13.32 -7.86
N PRO A 112 12.97 13.97 -9.04
CA PRO A 112 11.87 13.87 -9.99
C PRO A 112 11.97 12.60 -10.83
N TYR A 113 10.88 11.85 -10.93
CA TYR A 113 10.73 10.70 -11.80
C TYR A 113 9.66 10.96 -12.86
N SER A 114 10.08 11.13 -14.11
CA SER A 114 9.19 11.32 -15.25
C SER A 114 8.58 9.98 -15.66
N LEU A 115 7.26 9.89 -15.66
CA LEU A 115 6.51 8.75 -16.13
C LEU A 115 6.54 8.68 -17.67
N SER A 116 6.80 7.48 -18.18
CA SER A 116 6.84 7.19 -19.62
C SER A 116 5.52 6.61 -20.11
N SER A 117 5.02 7.12 -21.25
CA SER A 117 3.81 6.63 -21.92
C SER A 117 3.96 5.26 -22.58
N THR A 118 5.18 4.71 -22.65
CA THR A 118 5.46 3.36 -23.19
C THR A 118 5.83 2.35 -22.10
N ALA A 119 6.51 2.78 -21.04
CA ALA A 119 6.88 1.90 -19.93
C ALA A 119 5.82 1.82 -18.81
N HIS A 120 5.04 2.90 -18.61
CA HIS A 120 4.02 3.01 -17.58
C HIS A 120 2.63 3.06 -18.23
N LEU A 121 2.11 1.90 -18.58
CA LEU A 121 0.86 1.75 -19.32
C LEU A 121 -0.35 1.81 -18.39
N SER A 122 -1.41 2.47 -18.86
CA SER A 122 -2.69 2.62 -18.16
C SER A 122 -3.24 1.29 -17.64
N GLY A 123 -3.82 1.31 -16.45
CA GLY A 123 -4.43 0.14 -15.84
C GLY A 123 -3.47 -0.74 -15.03
N ASN A 124 -2.18 -0.45 -15.01
CA ASN A 124 -1.17 -1.21 -14.28
C ASN A 124 -0.71 -0.51 -12.99
N LEU A 125 -0.25 -1.32 -12.03
CA LEU A 125 0.45 -0.87 -10.83
C LEU A 125 1.97 -0.99 -11.03
N TYR A 126 2.72 -0.08 -10.44
CA TYR A 126 4.18 -0.01 -10.51
C TYR A 126 4.75 0.39 -9.15
N ASP A 127 5.87 -0.23 -8.78
CA ASP A 127 6.52 0.00 -7.49
C ASP A 127 7.70 0.94 -7.62
N PHE A 128 7.80 1.94 -6.76
CA PHE A 128 8.98 2.80 -6.65
C PHE A 128 10.04 2.20 -5.74
N PHE A 129 11.29 2.29 -6.16
CA PHE A 129 12.46 1.92 -5.37
C PHE A 129 13.51 3.04 -5.39
N ALA A 130 14.19 3.24 -4.25
CA ALA A 130 15.44 3.99 -4.18
C ALA A 130 16.63 3.01 -4.34
N TYR A 131 17.62 3.42 -5.12
CA TYR A 131 18.86 2.67 -5.35
C TYR A 131 20.04 3.63 -5.53
N LEU A 132 21.25 3.09 -5.60
CA LEU A 132 22.45 3.87 -5.92
C LEU A 132 22.74 3.78 -7.42
N ASP A 133 22.65 4.90 -8.12
CA ASP A 133 23.28 5.07 -9.43
C ASP A 133 24.66 5.66 -9.22
N SER A 134 25.70 4.86 -9.45
CA SER A 134 27.09 5.31 -9.45
C SER A 134 27.51 6.06 -8.16
N GLY A 135 26.90 5.70 -7.02
CA GLY A 135 27.15 6.30 -5.70
C GLY A 135 26.19 7.43 -5.30
N SER A 136 25.30 7.88 -6.20
CA SER A 136 24.25 8.87 -5.91
C SER A 136 22.88 8.20 -5.74
N VAL A 137 22.00 8.76 -4.90
CA VAL A 137 20.63 8.25 -4.76
C VAL A 137 19.83 8.56 -6.01
N ALA A 138 19.25 7.53 -6.60
CA ALA A 138 18.29 7.63 -7.69
C ALA A 138 17.00 6.86 -7.33
N ILE A 139 15.90 7.16 -8.04
CA ILE A 139 14.66 6.40 -7.95
C ILE A 139 14.29 5.80 -9.29
N CYS A 140 13.72 4.60 -9.26
CA CYS A 140 13.30 3.83 -10.42
C CYS A 140 11.98 3.10 -10.13
N THR A 141 11.34 2.58 -11.18
CA THR A 141 10.12 1.76 -11.04
C THR A 141 10.40 0.29 -11.38
N GLY A 142 9.84 -0.62 -10.59
CA GLY A 142 9.81 -2.04 -10.93
C GLY A 142 8.94 -2.33 -12.17
N PRO A 143 8.94 -3.57 -12.67
CA PRO A 143 8.01 -3.99 -13.72
C PRO A 143 6.55 -3.81 -13.28
N ALA A 144 5.66 -3.70 -14.27
CA ALA A 144 4.22 -3.73 -14.03
C ALA A 144 3.83 -4.95 -13.17
N TRP A 145 2.94 -4.74 -12.21
CA TRP A 145 2.30 -5.83 -11.46
C TRP A 145 1.58 -6.79 -12.40
N THR A 146 1.51 -8.07 -12.04
CA THR A 146 0.85 -9.10 -12.87
C THR A 146 -0.67 -9.01 -12.85
N SER A 147 -1.24 -8.35 -11.83
CA SER A 147 -2.63 -7.93 -11.80
C SER A 147 -2.82 -6.74 -10.86
N GLY A 148 -4.05 -6.21 -10.77
CA GLY A 148 -4.40 -5.19 -9.77
C GLY A 148 -4.18 -5.62 -8.31
N THR A 149 -3.95 -6.90 -8.00
CA THR A 149 -3.73 -7.42 -6.63
C THR A 149 -2.51 -8.34 -6.49
N ALA A 150 -1.76 -8.56 -7.58
CA ALA A 150 -0.59 -9.45 -7.60
C ALA A 150 0.66 -8.71 -8.11
N ARG A 151 1.63 -8.52 -7.20
CA ARG A 151 2.90 -7.84 -7.47
C ARG A 151 3.84 -8.69 -8.33
N SER A 152 4.59 -8.05 -9.22
CA SER A 152 5.58 -8.71 -10.09
C SER A 152 6.98 -8.76 -9.46
N ALA A 153 7.46 -7.65 -8.89
CA ALA A 153 8.72 -7.60 -8.17
C ALA A 153 8.56 -8.14 -6.73
N ALA A 154 9.27 -9.21 -6.39
CA ALA A 154 9.26 -9.75 -5.03
C ALA A 154 10.01 -8.81 -4.06
N ILE A 155 9.40 -8.54 -2.90
CA ILE A 155 9.97 -7.71 -1.82
C ILE A 155 10.00 -8.49 -0.50
N THR A 156 10.92 -8.13 0.38
CA THR A 156 11.08 -8.71 1.72
C THR A 156 11.44 -7.63 2.73
N MET A 157 11.20 -7.88 4.01
CA MET A 157 11.52 -6.95 5.09
C MET A 157 12.88 -7.29 5.70
N THR A 158 13.87 -6.42 5.49
CA THR A 158 15.25 -6.56 5.98
C THR A 158 15.54 -5.43 6.96
N ASN A 159 15.91 -5.74 8.21
CA ASN A 159 16.21 -4.74 9.26
C ASN A 159 15.09 -3.70 9.50
N GLY A 160 13.83 -4.07 9.24
CA GLY A 160 12.65 -3.20 9.32
C GLY A 160 12.31 -2.43 8.03
N ILE A 161 13.13 -2.56 6.98
CA ILE A 161 12.99 -1.87 5.70
C ILE A 161 12.59 -2.87 4.61
N TRP A 162 11.59 -2.52 3.81
CA TRP A 162 11.23 -3.29 2.61
C TRP A 162 12.26 -3.08 1.51
N THR A 163 12.85 -4.17 1.04
CA THR A 163 13.81 -4.22 -0.06
C THR A 163 13.38 -5.23 -1.12
N ASN A 164 13.92 -5.13 -2.33
CA ASN A 164 13.78 -6.20 -3.33
C ASN A 164 14.39 -7.52 -2.82
N SER A 165 13.69 -8.64 -2.97
CA SER A 165 14.18 -9.96 -2.53
C SER A 165 14.86 -10.78 -3.63
N ALA A 166 14.85 -10.28 -4.86
CA ALA A 166 15.50 -10.85 -6.04
C ALA A 166 16.12 -9.71 -6.88
N SER A 167 16.91 -10.07 -7.90
CA SER A 167 17.38 -9.09 -8.88
C SER A 167 16.19 -8.35 -9.51
N LEU A 168 16.27 -7.02 -9.54
CA LEU A 168 15.21 -6.13 -9.99
C LEU A 168 15.62 -5.45 -11.30
N THR A 169 14.91 -5.75 -12.39
CA THR A 169 14.95 -4.93 -13.60
C THR A 169 14.12 -3.67 -13.34
N CYS A 170 14.79 -2.55 -13.12
CA CYS A 170 14.19 -1.28 -12.76
C CYS A 170 14.20 -0.31 -13.95
N THR A 171 13.06 0.30 -14.25
CA THR A 171 12.90 1.32 -15.29
C THR A 171 13.34 2.68 -14.74
N VAL A 172 14.29 3.33 -15.41
CA VAL A 172 14.78 4.65 -14.98
C VAL A 172 13.85 5.79 -15.43
N SER A 173 14.02 6.98 -14.86
CA SER A 173 13.20 8.17 -15.17
C SER A 173 13.10 8.43 -16.67
N GLY A 174 11.88 8.70 -17.16
CA GLY A 174 11.58 8.85 -18.59
C GLY A 174 11.44 7.53 -19.36
N GLY A 175 11.69 6.37 -18.74
CA GLY A 175 11.42 5.04 -19.29
C GLY A 175 12.19 4.65 -20.56
N GLY A 176 13.25 5.39 -20.91
CA GLY A 176 14.08 5.11 -22.08
C GLY A 176 15.13 4.01 -21.88
N SER A 177 15.31 3.51 -20.66
CA SER A 177 16.28 2.46 -20.32
C SER A 177 15.85 1.69 -19.06
N THR A 178 16.50 0.55 -18.82
CA THR A 178 16.38 -0.23 -17.58
C THR A 178 17.76 -0.47 -16.98
N THR A 179 17.82 -0.56 -15.65
CA THR A 179 19.00 -1.00 -14.89
C THR A 179 18.67 -2.28 -14.13
N SER A 180 19.68 -3.10 -13.84
CA SER A 180 19.54 -4.32 -13.02
C SER A 180 20.14 -4.07 -11.65
N ILE A 181 19.34 -4.20 -10.59
CA ILE A 181 19.75 -3.96 -9.20
C ILE A 181 19.75 -5.29 -8.46
N SER A 182 20.81 -5.62 -7.71
CA SER A 182 20.91 -6.92 -7.03
C SER A 182 19.91 -7.03 -5.87
N SER A 183 19.64 -8.25 -5.42
CA SER A 183 18.76 -8.49 -4.26
C SER A 183 19.26 -7.74 -3.02
N GLY A 184 18.36 -7.03 -2.33
CA GLY A 184 18.66 -6.21 -1.16
C GLY A 184 19.23 -4.81 -1.43
N GLU A 185 19.54 -4.46 -2.68
CA GLU A 185 20.16 -3.17 -3.05
C GLU A 185 19.13 -2.08 -3.44
N ALA A 186 17.84 -2.43 -3.56
CA ALA A 186 16.76 -1.49 -3.86
C ALA A 186 15.77 -1.39 -2.68
N THR A 187 15.63 -0.20 -2.09
CA THR A 187 14.67 0.05 -1.00
C THR A 187 13.32 0.47 -1.58
N TYR A 188 12.28 -0.32 -1.32
CA TYR A 188 10.92 -0.08 -1.79
C TYR A 188 10.31 1.15 -1.09
N LEU A 189 9.88 2.16 -1.84
CA LEU A 189 9.35 3.43 -1.33
C LEU A 189 7.81 3.49 -1.28
N GLY A 190 7.15 2.76 -2.19
CA GLY A 190 5.70 2.86 -2.39
C GLY A 190 5.26 2.33 -3.75
N THR A 191 3.96 2.40 -4.04
CA THR A 191 3.35 1.93 -5.29
C THR A 191 2.50 3.03 -5.89
N PHE A 192 2.42 3.11 -7.21
CA PHE A 192 1.44 3.94 -7.91
C PHE A 192 0.65 3.15 -8.94
N TYR A 193 -0.54 3.65 -9.28
CA TYR A 193 -1.38 3.17 -10.37
C TYR A 193 -1.35 4.15 -11.54
N ALA A 194 -1.13 3.62 -12.76
CA ALA A 194 -1.15 4.41 -13.98
C ALA A 194 -2.60 4.66 -14.42
N THR A 195 -3.09 5.89 -14.21
CA THR A 195 -4.47 6.30 -14.57
C THR A 195 -4.62 6.57 -16.07
N ALA A 196 -3.51 6.86 -16.74
CA ALA A 196 -3.35 6.86 -18.19
C ALA A 196 -1.88 6.50 -18.52
N ASN A 197 -1.57 6.30 -19.80
CA ASN A 197 -0.19 6.02 -20.22
C ASN A 197 0.74 7.18 -19.83
N GLY A 198 1.73 6.90 -18.97
CA GLY A 198 2.68 7.90 -18.49
C GLY A 198 2.07 8.91 -17.52
N GLN A 199 0.97 8.60 -16.83
CA GLN A 199 0.30 9.51 -15.91
C GLN A 199 -0.27 8.80 -14.67
N THR A 200 -0.36 9.52 -13.56
CA THR A 200 -1.07 9.10 -12.35
C THR A 200 -1.89 10.26 -11.76
N ALA A 201 -2.66 10.02 -10.69
CA ALA A 201 -3.50 11.05 -10.09
C ALA A 201 -3.71 10.87 -8.57
N MET A 202 -3.92 11.99 -7.88
CA MET A 202 -4.39 12.06 -6.50
C MET A 202 -5.57 13.03 -6.47
N GLN A 203 -6.77 12.53 -6.20
CA GLN A 203 -8.03 13.27 -6.17
C GLN A 203 -8.65 13.15 -4.79
N PHE A 204 -8.72 14.28 -4.09
CA PHE A 204 -9.26 14.38 -2.74
C PHE A 204 -10.67 14.96 -2.78
N ASN A 205 -10.89 16.07 -3.50
CA ASN A 205 -12.19 16.73 -3.54
C ASN A 205 -12.39 17.49 -4.85
N PRO A 206 -12.54 16.77 -5.99
CA PRO A 206 -12.74 17.38 -7.29
C PRO A 206 -14.09 18.10 -7.36
N THR A 207 -14.23 18.97 -8.36
CA THR A 207 -15.49 19.66 -8.67
C THR A 207 -16.65 18.66 -8.80
N THR A 208 -17.73 18.91 -8.06
CA THR A 208 -18.98 18.14 -8.12
C THR A 208 -19.53 18.06 -9.55
N VAL A 209 -19.95 16.86 -9.97
CA VAL A 209 -20.59 16.62 -11.28
C VAL A 209 -21.76 15.63 -11.14
N SER A 210 -22.64 15.57 -12.13
CA SER A 210 -23.71 14.57 -12.19
C SER A 210 -23.14 13.17 -12.43
N GLY A 211 -23.56 12.21 -11.62
CA GLY A 211 -22.98 10.87 -11.48
C GLY A 211 -21.69 10.82 -10.65
N GLY A 212 -21.26 11.93 -10.03
CA GLY A 212 -20.03 11.99 -9.24
C GLY A 212 -18.75 11.71 -10.03
N THR A 213 -17.63 11.65 -9.31
CA THR A 213 -16.27 11.47 -9.83
C THR A 213 -15.60 10.22 -9.24
N ASN A 214 -15.00 9.40 -10.09
CA ASN A 214 -14.21 8.26 -9.63
C ASN A 214 -12.86 8.74 -9.09
N ASN A 215 -12.81 9.20 -7.84
CA ASN A 215 -11.61 9.79 -7.25
C ASN A 215 -10.46 8.78 -7.21
N MET A 216 -9.38 9.08 -7.93
CA MET A 216 -8.14 8.32 -7.95
C MET A 216 -7.24 8.71 -6.77
N LEU A 217 -7.00 7.77 -5.87
CA LEU A 217 -5.95 7.83 -4.86
C LEU A 217 -4.82 6.89 -5.30
N ALA A 218 -4.16 7.26 -6.40
CA ALA A 218 -3.32 6.36 -7.18
C ALA A 218 -1.83 6.38 -6.78
N LEU A 219 -1.43 7.05 -5.70
CA LEU A 219 -0.05 7.04 -5.18
C LEU A 219 -0.04 6.73 -3.68
N TRP A 220 0.73 5.70 -3.30
CA TRP A 220 0.79 5.17 -1.93
C TRP A 220 2.23 5.07 -1.43
N ASN A 221 2.50 5.48 -0.18
CA ASN A 221 3.84 5.42 0.43
C ASN A 221 3.99 4.26 1.42
N ALA A 222 5.16 3.61 1.42
CA ALA A 222 5.53 2.62 2.43
C ALA A 222 5.89 3.23 3.78
N TYR A 223 6.38 4.48 3.80
CA TYR A 223 6.86 5.17 5.00
C TYR A 223 6.34 6.60 5.05
N ASN A 224 6.43 7.21 6.24
CA ASN A 224 5.92 8.56 6.52
C ASN A 224 4.46 8.73 6.06
N ARG A 225 3.66 7.67 6.22
CA ARG A 225 2.25 7.66 5.84
C ARG A 225 1.49 8.69 6.65
N VAL A 226 0.58 9.39 5.99
CA VAL A 226 -0.30 10.39 6.60
C VAL A 226 -1.75 10.02 6.34
N GLN A 227 -2.64 10.43 7.23
CA GLN A 227 -4.07 10.30 6.98
C GLN A 227 -4.48 11.26 5.87
N ILE A 228 -5.10 10.71 4.84
CA ILE A 228 -5.73 11.44 3.74
C ILE A 228 -7.24 11.16 3.74
N THR A 229 -7.98 12.08 3.15
CA THR A 229 -9.43 12.01 3.01
C THR A 229 -9.79 12.32 1.57
N ALA A 230 -10.61 11.48 0.94
CA ALA A 230 -11.23 11.76 -0.34
C ALA A 230 -12.75 11.81 -0.21
N THR A 231 -13.38 12.75 -0.90
CA THR A 231 -14.83 12.95 -0.94
C THR A 231 -15.29 13.03 -2.40
N VAL A 232 -16.33 12.25 -2.71
CA VAL A 232 -17.07 12.29 -3.98
C VAL A 232 -18.42 12.90 -3.70
N THR A 233 -18.80 13.92 -4.47
CA THR A 233 -20.13 14.55 -4.41
C THR A 233 -20.78 14.39 -5.78
N ASP A 234 -22.04 13.97 -5.81
CA ASP A 234 -22.85 13.87 -7.04
C ASP A 234 -23.83 15.06 -7.07
N SER A 235 -23.92 15.78 -8.19
CA SER A 235 -24.94 16.84 -8.41
C SER A 235 -26.08 16.39 -9.33
N GLY A 236 -26.25 15.08 -9.50
CA GLY A 236 -27.28 14.47 -10.33
C GLY A 236 -28.69 14.69 -9.76
N PRO A 237 -29.72 14.56 -10.60
CA PRO A 237 -31.11 14.71 -10.17
C PRO A 237 -31.52 13.58 -9.23
N ALA A 238 -32.60 13.80 -8.48
CA ALA A 238 -33.23 12.75 -7.68
C ALA A 238 -33.62 11.54 -8.54
N TYR A 239 -33.32 10.33 -8.06
CA TYR A 239 -33.64 9.07 -8.74
C TYR A 239 -34.41 8.12 -7.80
N SER A 240 -34.93 7.03 -8.37
CA SER A 240 -35.60 5.95 -7.63
C SER A 240 -34.74 4.68 -7.66
N PRO A 241 -34.27 4.16 -6.51
CA PRO A 241 -33.48 2.92 -6.47
C PRO A 241 -34.25 1.70 -6.97
N THR A 242 -33.53 0.79 -7.63
CA THR A 242 -34.06 -0.48 -8.15
C THR A 242 -34.27 -1.51 -7.04
N ASN A 243 -35.20 -2.44 -7.24
CA ASN A 243 -35.50 -3.56 -6.33
C ASN A 243 -34.44 -4.69 -6.35
N SER A 244 -33.23 -4.35 -6.76
CA SER A 244 -32.06 -5.22 -6.76
C SER A 244 -30.82 -4.37 -6.49
N PRO A 245 -29.78 -4.94 -5.84
CA PRO A 245 -28.52 -4.27 -5.57
C PRO A 245 -27.91 -3.60 -6.81
N ALA A 246 -27.82 -2.27 -6.78
CA ALA A 246 -27.28 -1.47 -7.88
C ALA A 246 -26.39 -0.34 -7.36
N ARG A 247 -25.53 0.18 -8.24
CA ARG A 247 -24.75 1.39 -7.95
C ARG A 247 -25.67 2.56 -7.63
N PHE A 248 -25.26 3.44 -6.73
CA PHE A 248 -25.95 4.70 -6.47
C PHE A 248 -26.16 5.45 -7.79
N ASN A 249 -27.38 5.92 -8.05
CA ASN A 249 -27.78 6.58 -9.30
C ASN A 249 -27.39 5.82 -10.61
N ASN A 250 -27.21 4.49 -10.55
CA ASN A 250 -26.58 3.66 -11.59
C ASN A 250 -25.13 4.09 -11.98
N SER A 251 -24.51 5.04 -11.28
CA SER A 251 -23.21 5.60 -11.63
C SER A 251 -22.05 4.65 -11.33
N SER A 252 -21.16 4.45 -12.31
CA SER A 252 -19.85 3.83 -12.10
C SER A 252 -18.80 4.78 -11.51
N SER A 253 -19.16 6.05 -11.33
CA SER A 253 -18.27 7.13 -10.90
C SER A 253 -18.52 7.58 -9.46
N ASP A 254 -19.62 7.20 -8.80
CA ASP A 254 -19.80 7.36 -7.35
C ASP A 254 -18.90 6.39 -6.58
N ARG A 255 -17.59 6.65 -6.65
CA ARG A 255 -16.54 5.68 -6.37
C ARG A 255 -15.25 6.36 -5.92
N ILE A 256 -14.59 5.78 -4.92
CA ILE A 256 -13.21 6.12 -4.56
C ILE A 256 -12.35 4.90 -4.86
N THR A 257 -11.35 5.06 -5.72
CA THR A 257 -10.39 4.02 -6.08
C THR A 257 -9.05 4.34 -5.43
N TYR A 258 -8.43 3.38 -4.75
CA TYR A 258 -7.21 3.58 -3.98
C TYR A 258 -6.21 2.44 -4.16
N VAL A 259 -4.94 2.75 -3.93
CA VAL A 259 -3.83 1.78 -3.91
C VAL A 259 -3.38 1.55 -2.47
N ASP A 260 -3.14 0.28 -2.11
CA ASP A 260 -2.39 -0.09 -0.91
C ASP A 260 -1.25 -1.06 -1.30
N GLY A 261 -0.02 -0.56 -1.27
CA GLY A 261 1.13 -1.33 -1.70
C GLY A 261 1.52 -2.49 -0.78
N LEU A 262 1.10 -2.51 0.49
CA LEU A 262 1.52 -3.55 1.46
C LEU A 262 0.38 -4.26 2.20
N ALA A 263 -0.89 -3.95 1.89
CA ALA A 263 -2.05 -4.37 2.70
C ALA A 263 -1.91 -3.92 4.17
N GLN A 264 -1.62 -2.64 4.38
CA GLN A 264 -1.43 -2.04 5.72
C GLN A 264 -2.32 -0.82 6.00
N SER A 265 -3.24 -0.50 5.10
CA SER A 265 -4.05 0.72 5.13
C SER A 265 -5.50 0.34 5.46
N PHE A 266 -5.91 0.60 6.70
CA PHE A 266 -7.32 0.50 7.08
C PHE A 266 -8.09 1.64 6.41
N ILE A 267 -9.25 1.32 5.83
CA ILE A 267 -10.11 2.31 5.20
C ILE A 267 -11.34 2.49 6.05
N TYR A 268 -11.58 3.72 6.52
CA TYR A 268 -12.87 4.13 7.07
C TYR A 268 -13.62 4.87 5.96
N SER A 269 -14.85 4.46 5.66
CA SER A 269 -15.64 5.11 4.61
C SER A 269 -17.08 5.28 5.05
N GLY A 270 -17.71 6.35 4.56
CA GLY A 270 -19.12 6.61 4.76
C GLY A 270 -19.78 7.11 3.48
N ILE A 271 -21.08 6.92 3.40
CA ILE A 271 -21.95 7.56 2.41
C ILE A 271 -23.06 8.26 3.16
N ASN A 272 -23.41 9.47 2.72
CA ASN A 272 -24.50 10.26 3.29
C ASN A 272 -25.31 10.84 2.13
N PHE A 273 -26.58 10.44 2.01
CA PHE A 273 -27.47 10.89 0.95
C PHE A 273 -28.85 11.23 1.49
N ASN A 274 -29.53 12.19 0.86
CA ASN A 274 -30.88 12.56 1.26
C ASN A 274 -31.89 11.65 0.55
N CYS A 275 -32.68 10.88 1.29
CA CYS A 275 -33.67 9.96 0.72
C CYS A 275 -35.05 10.13 1.37
N ARG A 276 -36.09 9.66 0.67
CA ARG A 276 -37.48 9.63 1.13
C ARG A 276 -38.18 8.34 0.67
N ALA A 277 -39.29 8.02 1.33
CA ALA A 277 -39.98 6.75 1.22
C ALA A 277 -41.47 6.90 1.58
N SER A 278 -42.40 6.60 0.66
CA SER A 278 -43.84 6.51 1.02
C SER A 278 -44.30 5.09 1.41
N GLY A 279 -43.36 4.15 1.56
CA GLY A 279 -43.58 2.77 2.01
C GLY A 279 -42.38 2.23 2.80
N SER A 280 -42.48 1.05 3.40
CA SER A 280 -41.40 0.46 4.22
C SER A 280 -41.00 -0.95 3.73
N PRO A 281 -39.71 -1.31 3.74
CA PRO A 281 -38.54 -0.43 3.64
C PRO A 281 -38.36 0.01 2.18
N ALA A 282 -38.34 1.31 1.87
CA ALA A 282 -38.31 1.74 0.46
C ALA A 282 -36.91 1.94 -0.13
N VAL A 283 -35.92 2.31 0.67
CA VAL A 283 -34.52 2.47 0.20
C VAL A 283 -33.55 1.86 1.20
N LEU A 284 -32.49 1.24 0.70
CA LEU A 284 -31.36 0.71 1.45
C LEU A 284 -30.07 1.33 0.91
N LEU A 285 -29.22 1.88 1.78
CA LEU A 285 -27.89 2.38 1.45
C LEU A 285 -26.80 1.45 1.99
N TYR A 286 -25.75 1.19 1.19
CA TYR A 286 -24.56 0.43 1.61
C TYR A 286 -23.33 0.78 0.73
N ILE A 287 -22.14 0.37 1.15
CA ILE A 287 -20.88 0.55 0.39
C ILE A 287 -20.33 -0.82 0.04
N ASN A 288 -20.07 -1.06 -1.25
CA ASN A 288 -19.34 -2.24 -1.69
C ASN A 288 -17.86 -1.93 -1.86
N ARG A 289 -17.01 -2.90 -1.51
CA ARG A 289 -15.63 -2.94 -2.00
C ARG A 289 -15.53 -3.90 -3.18
N ASP A 290 -14.88 -3.47 -4.25
CA ASP A 290 -14.59 -4.24 -5.48
C ASP A 290 -15.82 -4.89 -6.15
N SER A 291 -17.03 -4.38 -5.90
CA SER A 291 -18.26 -4.86 -6.51
C SER A 291 -19.25 -3.74 -6.82
N THR A 292 -19.97 -3.89 -7.92
CA THR A 292 -21.04 -2.99 -8.36
C THR A 292 -22.44 -3.62 -8.25
N SER A 293 -22.56 -4.79 -7.64
CA SER A 293 -23.80 -5.59 -7.58
C SER A 293 -23.96 -6.50 -6.35
N ALA A 294 -22.95 -6.62 -5.48
CA ALA A 294 -23.09 -7.40 -4.25
C ALA A 294 -24.04 -6.73 -3.24
N THR A 295 -24.65 -7.53 -2.37
CA THR A 295 -25.38 -7.07 -1.19
C THR A 295 -24.45 -7.10 0.03
N GLN A 296 -24.46 -6.06 0.87
CA GLN A 296 -23.82 -6.08 2.19
C GLN A 296 -24.82 -6.46 3.28
N PRO A 297 -24.40 -7.15 4.36
CA PRO A 297 -25.23 -7.37 5.55
C PRO A 297 -25.38 -6.10 6.41
N TYR A 298 -24.57 -5.07 6.14
CA TYR A 298 -24.63 -3.77 6.81
C TYR A 298 -25.25 -2.74 5.86
N ASN A 299 -26.52 -2.42 6.09
CA ASN A 299 -27.29 -1.43 5.34
C ASN A 299 -28.11 -0.55 6.29
N ASN A 300 -28.42 0.68 5.88
CA ASN A 300 -29.37 1.56 6.56
C ASN A 300 -30.58 1.80 5.67
N ALA A 301 -31.77 1.93 6.28
CA ALA A 301 -33.05 1.83 5.59
C ALA A 301 -33.92 3.08 5.76
N ALA A 302 -34.49 3.56 4.66
CA ALA A 302 -35.57 4.52 4.66
C ALA A 302 -36.92 3.82 4.93
N THR A 303 -37.39 3.92 6.17
CA THR A 303 -38.77 3.67 6.60
C THR A 303 -39.68 4.80 6.09
N VAL A 304 -41.01 4.70 6.25
CA VAL A 304 -41.99 5.69 5.75
C VAL A 304 -41.67 7.12 6.24
N VAL A 305 -41.12 7.94 5.34
CA VAL A 305 -40.81 9.37 5.53
C VAL A 305 -41.08 10.08 4.20
N THR A 306 -42.06 10.98 4.19
CA THR A 306 -42.52 11.68 2.96
C THR A 306 -41.63 12.84 2.54
N SER A 307 -40.83 13.39 3.46
CA SER A 307 -39.79 14.40 3.22
C SER A 307 -38.44 13.73 2.95
N TYR A 308 -37.54 14.43 2.25
CA TYR A 308 -36.14 14.02 2.20
C TYR A 308 -35.50 14.22 3.57
N ILE A 309 -34.83 13.19 4.07
CA ILE A 309 -33.97 13.25 5.26
C ILE A 309 -32.63 12.58 4.94
N ASN A 310 -31.59 12.97 5.67
CA ASN A 310 -30.25 12.43 5.48
C ASN A 310 -30.17 11.00 6.04
N PHE A 311 -29.71 10.06 5.21
CA PHE A 311 -29.35 8.70 5.60
C PHE A 311 -27.85 8.51 5.41
N GLY A 312 -27.17 8.21 6.52
CA GLY A 312 -25.76 7.89 6.56
C GLY A 312 -25.51 6.41 6.87
N ILE A 313 -24.42 5.86 6.32
CA ILE A 313 -23.74 4.69 6.89
C ILE A 313 -22.24 4.92 6.95
N ASN A 314 -21.58 4.21 7.86
CA ASN A 314 -20.12 4.15 7.93
C ASN A 314 -19.68 2.68 8.00
N MET A 315 -18.59 2.34 7.32
CA MET A 315 -18.01 1.01 7.24
C MET A 315 -16.49 1.09 7.33
N THR A 316 -15.88 0.10 8.00
CA THR A 316 -14.42 -0.05 8.07
C THR A 316 -14.01 -1.28 7.27
N PHE A 317 -13.12 -1.09 6.30
CA PHE A 317 -12.59 -2.16 5.47
C PHE A 317 -11.18 -2.55 5.95
N ARG A 318 -10.96 -3.87 6.07
CA ARG A 318 -9.62 -4.42 6.35
C ARG A 318 -8.66 -4.12 5.19
N PRO A 319 -7.37 -3.88 5.45
CA PRO A 319 -6.38 -3.72 4.39
C PRO A 319 -6.39 -4.90 3.40
N LEU A 320 -6.10 -4.61 2.14
CA LEU A 320 -5.87 -5.60 1.06
C LEU A 320 -4.73 -5.09 0.17
N LEU A 321 -4.12 -5.99 -0.61
CA LEU A 321 -2.97 -5.68 -1.44
C LEU A 321 -3.39 -5.23 -2.84
N GLY A 322 -2.94 -4.04 -3.24
CA GLY A 322 -3.05 -3.53 -4.60
C GLY A 322 -4.13 -2.46 -4.78
N LEU A 323 -4.77 -2.46 -5.95
CA LEU A 323 -5.79 -1.52 -6.37
C LEU A 323 -7.18 -2.02 -5.98
N HIS A 324 -7.90 -1.22 -5.22
CA HIS A 324 -9.26 -1.51 -4.75
C HIS A 324 -10.16 -0.30 -4.93
N TYR A 325 -11.47 -0.53 -4.95
CA TYR A 325 -12.44 0.58 -5.00
C TYR A 325 -13.58 0.41 -4.00
N LEU A 326 -14.04 1.54 -3.46
CA LEU A 326 -15.29 1.65 -2.69
C LEU A 326 -16.36 2.30 -3.57
N GLN A 327 -17.46 1.59 -3.78
CA GLN A 327 -18.59 1.96 -4.63
C GLN A 327 -19.80 2.28 -3.75
N ALA A 328 -20.41 3.45 -3.95
CA ALA A 328 -21.70 3.77 -3.35
C ALA A 328 -22.80 2.92 -4.01
N MET A 329 -23.68 2.32 -3.20
CA MET A 329 -24.69 1.36 -3.64
C MET A 329 -26.06 1.63 -3.02
N THR A 330 -27.12 1.30 -3.75
CA THR A 330 -28.50 1.35 -3.29
C THR A 330 -29.33 0.16 -3.75
N ASN A 331 -30.38 -0.13 -2.99
CA ASN A 331 -31.45 -1.06 -3.35
C ASN A 331 -32.78 -0.49 -2.82
N SER A 332 -33.92 -0.94 -3.34
CA SER A 332 -35.25 -0.64 -2.80
C SER A 332 -35.99 -1.92 -2.38
N GLY A 333 -36.66 -1.88 -1.23
CA GLY A 333 -37.56 -2.97 -0.81
C GLY A 333 -38.97 -2.86 -1.42
N ASN A 334 -39.29 -1.73 -2.06
CA ASN A 334 -40.54 -1.45 -2.77
C ASN A 334 -40.33 -0.31 -3.79
N THR A 335 -41.34 -0.01 -4.62
CA THR A 335 -41.25 1.02 -5.67
C THR A 335 -41.45 2.47 -5.18
N SER A 336 -41.49 2.71 -3.87
CA SER A 336 -41.91 3.98 -3.26
C SER A 336 -40.76 4.87 -2.75
N GLY A 337 -39.52 4.52 -3.10
CA GLY A 337 -38.29 5.19 -2.63
C GLY A 337 -37.71 6.18 -3.65
N SER A 338 -37.07 7.24 -3.13
CA SER A 338 -36.27 8.16 -3.95
C SER A 338 -35.11 8.75 -3.15
N CYS A 339 -33.95 8.93 -3.78
CA CYS A 339 -32.77 9.58 -3.22
C CYS A 339 -32.31 10.74 -4.08
N ARG A 340 -31.73 11.74 -3.42
CA ARG A 340 -31.10 12.94 -3.96
C ARG A 340 -29.59 12.84 -3.84
N PRO A 341 -28.87 12.78 -4.97
CA PRO A 341 -27.41 12.91 -4.99
C PRO A 341 -26.96 14.31 -4.59
N ASP A 342 -27.68 15.34 -5.07
CA ASP A 342 -27.36 16.78 -5.04
C ASP A 342 -27.16 17.43 -3.66
N GLU A 343 -27.43 16.68 -2.58
CA GLU A 343 -27.27 17.08 -1.20
C GLU A 343 -26.47 16.03 -0.39
N GLY A 344 -25.61 15.24 -1.05
CA GLY A 344 -24.91 14.10 -0.44
C GLY A 344 -23.62 13.68 -1.14
N GLY A 345 -22.93 12.69 -0.57
CA GLY A 345 -21.65 12.22 -1.08
C GLY A 345 -21.07 11.01 -0.35
N MET A 346 -20.00 10.46 -0.94
CA MET A 346 -19.17 9.40 -0.36
C MET A 346 -17.86 9.97 0.15
N ILE A 347 -17.41 9.51 1.32
CA ILE A 347 -16.12 9.84 1.91
C ILE A 347 -15.31 8.57 2.17
N ALA A 348 -14.00 8.62 1.98
CA ALA A 348 -13.05 7.61 2.43
C ALA A 348 -11.86 8.28 3.12
N ILE A 349 -11.45 7.72 4.26
CA ILE A 349 -10.34 8.13 5.09
C ILE A 349 -9.39 6.94 5.23
N LEU A 350 -8.12 7.14 4.92
CA LEU A 350 -7.09 6.09 4.95
C LEU A 350 -5.70 6.70 5.19
N GLN A 351 -4.71 5.86 5.52
CA GLN A 351 -3.32 6.29 5.72
C GLN A 351 -2.43 5.79 4.57
N MET A 352 -1.84 6.74 3.83
CA MET A 352 -1.01 6.51 2.61
C MET A 352 0.26 7.38 2.55
#